data_AF-A0A2P7TCR4-F1
#
_entry.id   AF-A0A2P7TCR4-F1
#
_cell.length_a   1.000
_cell.length_b   1.000
_cell.length_c   1.000
_cell.angle_alpha   90.00
_cell.angle_beta   90.00
_cell.angle_gamma   90.00
#
_symmetry.space_group_name_H-M   'P 1'
#
loop_
_entity.id
_entity.type
_entity.pdbx_description
1 polymer ?
#
loop_
_entity_poly.entity_id
_entity_poly.type
_entity_poly.pdbx_seq_one_letter_code
_entity_poly.pdbx_strand_id
1 'polypeptide(L)'
;MLYSLPIKAQLFCNSESGANLIIYSNYEGGYLNINIDQNIPNIKLGICTYEAVAVNVSGPFAGNITEVVFAGFGDINNTGCGPTIPGVSITGVPAGIVTTYTATNNNIALTNYLGNPLDFVNIPLVNCMVSGSGCFEDTNDGGGGNSSPQIVNFFLSEFGPGTTLYYHWTDYSCFPSAVFNVSDGGNCCLQTPASDPNPIFLGGSNYSFLPDDTLLCNGAVTLNLSFYPVLYQPPLYPGYVWSNGVTGPIITITQPGTYSFTVGDYCHAYGSFLTDTITVLPCSCFTASLIIEPEPCGTATATVFTDIAGIYTYNWSGLPAETGAWVS
;
A
#
# COMPACT_ATOMS: atom_id res chain seq x y z
N MET A 1 23.87 -15.18 38.30
CA MET A 1 22.81 -15.72 37.44
C MET A 1 23.07 -15.23 36.04
N LEU A 2 23.72 -16.05 35.21
CA LEU A 2 23.85 -15.82 33.78
C LEU A 2 22.60 -16.41 33.12
N TYR A 3 21.73 -15.56 32.57
CA TYR A 3 20.73 -15.99 31.60
C TYR A 3 21.37 -15.94 30.21
N SER A 4 21.97 -17.05 29.80
CA SER A 4 22.25 -17.33 28.39
C SER A 4 21.09 -18.17 27.88
N LEU A 5 20.08 -17.53 27.27
CA LEU A 5 19.17 -18.24 26.38
C LEU A 5 19.91 -18.47 25.06
N PRO A 6 20.06 -19.72 24.59
CA PRO A 6 20.49 -19.93 23.21
C PRO A 6 19.29 -19.59 22.33
N ILE A 7 19.33 -18.46 21.62
CA ILE A 7 18.50 -18.28 20.43
C ILE A 7 19.04 -19.31 19.42
N LYS A 8 18.36 -20.45 19.30
CA LYS A 8 18.53 -21.27 18.11
C LYS A 8 17.88 -20.46 16.98
N ALA A 9 18.69 -19.92 16.07
CA ALA A 9 18.19 -19.45 14.79
C ALA A 9 17.42 -20.62 14.15
N GLN A 10 16.11 -20.51 14.08
CA GLN A 10 15.27 -21.54 13.49
C GLN A 10 15.53 -21.50 11.99
N LEU A 11 16.05 -22.58 11.41
CA LEU A 11 16.38 -22.59 9.98
C LEU A 11 15.12 -22.57 9.11
N PHE A 12 14.02 -23.15 9.58
CA PHE A 12 12.75 -23.20 8.86
C PHE A 12 11.65 -22.59 9.70
N CYS A 13 11.08 -21.49 9.24
CA CYS A 13 10.07 -20.69 9.92
C CYS A 13 8.81 -21.51 10.19
N ASN A 14 8.39 -22.30 9.20
CA ASN A 14 7.38 -23.33 9.34
C ASN A 14 7.87 -24.59 8.62
N SER A 15 7.98 -25.71 9.33
CA SER A 15 8.31 -27.02 8.75
C SER A 15 7.08 -27.92 8.56
N GLU A 16 5.88 -27.39 8.74
CA GLU A 16 4.62 -28.09 8.48
C GLU A 16 4.50 -28.48 7.00
N SER A 17 3.86 -29.63 6.78
CA SER A 17 3.56 -30.11 5.44
C SER A 17 2.68 -29.11 4.69
N GLY A 18 3.23 -28.49 3.64
CA GLY A 18 2.50 -27.56 2.77
C GLY A 18 3.01 -26.12 2.81
N ALA A 19 3.96 -25.79 3.68
CA ALA A 19 4.66 -24.50 3.61
C ALA A 19 5.46 -24.39 2.30
N ASN A 20 5.32 -23.24 1.62
CA ASN A 20 5.74 -23.10 0.23
C ASN A 20 6.31 -21.71 -0.12
N LEU A 21 6.32 -20.75 0.81
CA LEU A 21 6.90 -19.43 0.59
C LEU A 21 8.34 -19.36 1.08
N ILE A 22 9.25 -19.04 0.17
CA ILE A 22 10.67 -18.81 0.43
C ILE A 22 10.97 -17.33 0.19
N ILE A 23 11.60 -16.67 1.16
CA ILE A 23 11.94 -15.25 1.06
C ILE A 23 13.44 -15.05 1.24
N TYR A 24 14.03 -14.24 0.36
CA TYR A 24 15.38 -13.71 0.51
C TYR A 24 15.35 -12.19 0.50
N SER A 25 15.95 -11.54 1.49
CA SER A 25 16.07 -10.09 1.48
C SER A 25 17.42 -9.61 1.98
N ASN A 26 17.85 -8.46 1.51
CA ASN A 26 18.92 -7.70 2.16
C ASN A 26 18.86 -6.22 1.83
N TYR A 27 19.80 -5.44 2.35
CA TYR A 27 19.96 -4.05 1.95
C TYR A 27 20.79 -3.96 0.67
N GLU A 28 22.01 -4.48 0.72
CA GLU A 28 23.06 -4.25 -0.29
C GLU A 28 22.89 -5.01 -1.62
N GLY A 29 21.86 -5.86 -1.79
CA GLY A 29 21.64 -6.60 -3.03
C GLY A 29 22.76 -7.60 -3.35
N GLY A 30 23.17 -7.68 -4.62
CA GLY A 30 24.27 -8.55 -5.08
C GLY A 30 23.81 -9.78 -5.89
N TYR A 31 24.62 -10.84 -5.89
CA TYR A 31 24.34 -12.05 -6.64
C TYR A 31 23.64 -13.08 -5.75
N LEU A 32 22.37 -13.36 -6.03
CA LEU A 32 21.56 -14.33 -5.31
C LEU A 32 21.47 -15.64 -6.10
N ASN A 33 22.30 -16.62 -5.73
CA ASN A 33 22.28 -17.95 -6.36
C ASN A 33 21.47 -18.92 -5.51
N ILE A 34 20.35 -19.40 -6.04
CA ILE A 34 19.41 -20.28 -5.33
C ILE A 34 19.41 -21.65 -5.99
N ASN A 35 19.59 -22.70 -5.19
CA ASN A 35 19.48 -24.10 -5.61
C ASN A 35 18.23 -24.72 -4.98
N ILE A 36 17.21 -24.99 -5.80
CA ILE A 36 15.98 -25.66 -5.40
C ILE A 36 16.23 -27.18 -5.34
N ASP A 37 16.81 -27.62 -4.23
CA ASP A 37 17.23 -29.00 -3.96
C ASP A 37 16.20 -29.81 -3.15
N GLN A 38 15.08 -29.19 -2.78
CA GLN A 38 13.95 -29.82 -2.10
C GLN A 38 12.73 -29.91 -3.02
N ASN A 39 12.05 -31.05 -3.01
CA ASN A 39 10.82 -31.27 -3.77
C ASN A 39 9.59 -30.71 -3.04
N ILE A 40 9.50 -29.39 -2.94
CA ILE A 40 8.35 -28.69 -2.35
C ILE A 40 7.43 -28.29 -3.50
N PRO A 41 6.14 -28.70 -3.52
CA PRO A 41 5.23 -28.30 -4.60
C PRO A 41 4.81 -26.83 -4.43
N ASN A 42 4.47 -26.16 -5.55
CA ASN A 42 3.87 -24.82 -5.55
C ASN A 42 4.69 -23.76 -4.81
N ILE A 43 6.01 -23.71 -5.03
CA ILE A 43 6.89 -22.73 -4.37
C ILE A 43 6.53 -21.32 -4.82
N LYS A 44 6.45 -20.41 -3.84
CA LYS A 44 6.35 -18.96 -3.99
C LYS A 44 7.68 -18.34 -3.57
N LEU A 45 8.28 -17.50 -4.41
CA LEU A 45 9.60 -16.92 -4.16
C LEU A 45 9.50 -15.40 -4.01
N GLY A 46 9.72 -14.88 -2.81
CA GLY A 46 9.80 -13.44 -2.52
C GLY A 46 11.24 -12.95 -2.44
N ILE A 47 11.56 -11.83 -3.10
CA ILE A 47 12.88 -11.20 -3.05
C ILE A 47 12.73 -9.71 -2.76
N CYS A 48 13.51 -9.18 -1.80
CA CYS A 48 13.46 -7.76 -1.42
C CYS A 48 14.87 -7.19 -1.20
N THR A 49 15.29 -6.21 -2.01
CA THR A 49 16.60 -5.57 -1.89
C THR A 49 16.55 -4.06 -2.14
N TYR A 50 17.40 -3.28 -1.45
CA TYR A 50 17.58 -1.85 -1.76
C TYR A 50 18.33 -1.72 -3.09
N GLU A 51 19.54 -2.27 -3.11
CA GLU A 51 20.43 -2.23 -4.26
C GLU A 51 20.04 -3.28 -5.31
N ALA A 52 20.59 -3.13 -6.51
CA ALA A 52 20.37 -4.07 -7.60
C ALA A 52 20.77 -5.51 -7.22
N VAL A 53 19.96 -6.49 -7.63
CA VAL A 53 20.19 -7.92 -7.41
C VAL A 53 20.17 -8.69 -8.73
N ALA A 54 21.09 -9.64 -8.88
CA ALA A 54 21.11 -10.63 -9.96
C ALA A 54 20.77 -12.01 -9.39
N VAL A 55 19.56 -12.47 -9.67
CA VAL A 55 19.03 -13.74 -9.15
C VAL A 55 19.19 -14.84 -10.20
N ASN A 56 19.78 -15.95 -9.77
CA ASN A 56 19.97 -17.16 -10.56
C ASN A 56 19.37 -18.35 -9.82
N VAL A 57 18.25 -18.86 -10.34
CA VAL A 57 17.57 -20.04 -9.82
C VAL A 57 18.05 -21.28 -10.56
N SER A 58 18.35 -22.33 -9.82
CA SER A 58 18.84 -23.60 -10.35
C SER A 58 18.32 -24.78 -9.52
N GLY A 59 18.74 -26.00 -9.86
CA GLY A 59 18.43 -27.20 -9.10
C GLY A 59 17.36 -28.10 -9.73
N PRO A 60 17.28 -29.37 -9.29
CA PRO A 60 16.41 -30.37 -9.88
C PRO A 60 14.91 -30.07 -9.73
N PHE A 61 14.53 -29.26 -8.74
CA PHE A 61 13.13 -28.92 -8.46
C PHE A 61 12.80 -27.46 -8.76
N ALA A 62 13.63 -26.74 -9.53
CA ALA A 62 13.38 -25.35 -9.91
C ALA A 62 12.02 -25.15 -10.60
N GLY A 63 11.54 -26.17 -11.33
CA GLY A 63 10.21 -26.18 -11.96
C GLY A 63 9.03 -26.19 -10.98
N ASN A 64 9.25 -26.37 -9.67
CA ASN A 64 8.19 -26.27 -8.67
C ASN A 64 7.87 -24.83 -8.28
N ILE A 65 8.68 -23.84 -8.67
CA ILE A 65 8.36 -22.43 -8.49
C ILE A 65 7.22 -22.06 -9.44
N THR A 66 6.15 -21.56 -8.86
CA THR A 66 4.93 -21.18 -9.59
C THR A 66 4.76 -19.68 -9.72
N GLU A 67 5.43 -18.91 -8.85
CA GLU A 67 5.34 -17.46 -8.81
C GLU A 67 6.54 -16.86 -8.11
N VAL A 68 7.01 -15.72 -8.63
CA VAL A 68 8.13 -14.95 -8.11
C VAL A 68 7.73 -13.50 -8.01
N VAL A 69 7.95 -12.88 -6.86
CA VAL A 69 7.75 -11.44 -6.67
C VAL A 69 9.06 -10.84 -6.19
N PHE A 70 9.58 -9.89 -6.96
CA PHE A 70 10.56 -8.93 -6.45
C PHE A 70 9.81 -7.69 -5.97
N ALA A 71 10.10 -7.24 -4.74
CA ALA A 71 9.58 -5.98 -4.21
C ALA A 71 10.66 -5.30 -3.37
N GLY A 72 11.18 -4.16 -3.83
CA GLY A 72 12.20 -3.38 -3.15
C GLY A 72 12.49 -2.07 -3.87
N PHE A 73 13.50 -1.32 -3.42
CA PHE A 73 13.95 -0.11 -4.13
C PHE A 73 14.50 -0.51 -5.51
N GLY A 74 15.34 -1.55 -5.54
CA GLY A 74 15.91 -2.12 -6.74
C GLY A 74 16.70 -1.09 -7.55
N ASP A 75 17.75 -0.53 -6.94
CA ASP A 75 18.59 0.49 -7.57
C ASP A 75 19.24 -0.01 -8.88
N ILE A 76 19.84 0.91 -9.62
CA ILE A 76 20.61 0.64 -10.84
C ILE A 76 22.11 0.75 -10.56
N ASN A 77 22.90 -0.10 -11.21
CA ASN A 77 24.37 -0.10 -11.15
C ASN A 77 24.97 -0.37 -9.76
N ASN A 78 24.50 -1.40 -9.06
CA ASN A 78 25.14 -1.85 -7.83
C ASN A 78 26.57 -2.34 -8.10
N THR A 79 27.56 -1.63 -7.56
CA THR A 79 28.98 -1.98 -7.61
C THR A 79 29.55 -2.44 -6.26
N GLY A 80 28.75 -2.39 -5.19
CA GLY A 80 29.19 -2.70 -3.82
C GLY A 80 29.36 -4.21 -3.57
N CYS A 81 28.55 -5.03 -4.24
CA CYS A 81 28.48 -6.48 -3.99
C CYS A 81 29.09 -7.37 -5.09
N GLY A 82 30.06 -6.84 -5.83
CA GLY A 82 30.76 -7.58 -6.90
C GLY A 82 30.82 -6.79 -8.21
N PRO A 83 30.94 -7.48 -9.36
CA PRO A 83 30.83 -6.82 -10.67
C PRO A 83 29.50 -6.08 -10.79
N THR A 84 29.50 -4.95 -11.50
CA THR A 84 28.34 -4.08 -11.66
C THR A 84 27.09 -4.84 -12.07
N ILE A 85 26.04 -4.77 -11.24
CA ILE A 85 24.71 -5.27 -11.57
C ILE A 85 23.89 -4.08 -12.08
N PRO A 86 23.50 -4.05 -13.36
CA PRO A 86 22.86 -2.88 -13.96
C PRO A 86 21.44 -2.61 -13.44
N GLY A 87 20.80 -3.61 -12.84
CA GLY A 87 19.46 -3.54 -12.25
C GLY A 87 18.99 -4.92 -11.83
N VAL A 88 17.76 -4.99 -11.31
CA VAL A 88 17.13 -6.25 -10.90
C VAL A 88 17.01 -7.20 -12.10
N SER A 89 17.51 -8.42 -11.94
CA SER A 89 17.38 -9.49 -12.95
C SER A 89 17.09 -10.82 -12.27
N ILE A 90 16.17 -11.60 -12.86
CA ILE A 90 15.77 -12.91 -12.35
C ILE A 90 15.84 -13.91 -13.50
N THR A 91 16.64 -14.96 -13.30
CA THR A 91 16.91 -16.00 -14.30
C THR A 91 16.72 -17.39 -13.69
N GLY A 92 16.54 -18.40 -14.54
CA GLY A 92 16.31 -19.78 -14.10
C GLY A 92 14.84 -20.14 -13.82
N VAL A 93 13.93 -19.20 -14.06
CA VAL A 93 12.46 -19.38 -14.00
C VAL A 93 11.80 -18.76 -15.24
N PRO A 94 10.58 -19.19 -15.64
CA PRO A 94 9.84 -18.55 -16.71
C PRO A 94 9.53 -17.07 -16.40
N ALA A 95 9.74 -16.16 -17.37
CA ALA A 95 9.47 -14.74 -17.15
C ALA A 95 7.98 -14.43 -16.85
N GLY A 96 7.05 -15.27 -17.34
CA GLY A 96 5.61 -15.09 -17.14
C GLY A 96 5.11 -15.35 -15.72
N ILE A 97 5.97 -15.82 -14.81
CA ILE A 97 5.64 -16.00 -13.39
C ILE A 97 6.35 -14.98 -12.50
N VAL A 98 6.99 -13.96 -13.08
CA VAL A 98 7.76 -12.95 -12.35
C VAL A 98 7.00 -11.62 -12.34
N THR A 99 6.72 -11.11 -11.15
CA THR A 99 6.23 -9.75 -10.90
C THR A 99 7.35 -8.92 -10.26
N THR A 100 7.47 -7.65 -10.64
CA THR A 100 8.54 -6.77 -10.14
C THR A 100 7.98 -5.41 -9.74
N TYR A 101 8.13 -5.09 -8.46
CA TYR A 101 7.91 -3.78 -7.87
C TYR A 101 9.26 -3.15 -7.52
N THR A 102 9.58 -2.04 -8.18
CA THR A 102 10.85 -1.30 -8.02
C THR A 102 10.58 0.19 -8.05
N ALA A 103 11.20 0.93 -7.12
CA ALA A 103 11.16 2.39 -7.12
C ALA A 103 11.74 2.99 -8.39
N THR A 104 12.80 2.39 -8.94
CA THR A 104 13.44 2.82 -10.20
C THR A 104 12.53 2.76 -11.43
N ASN A 105 11.50 1.91 -11.43
CA ASN A 105 10.49 1.85 -12.50
C ASN A 105 9.19 2.59 -12.16
N ASN A 106 9.15 3.38 -11.07
CA ASN A 106 7.93 4.01 -10.56
C ASN A 106 6.78 3.02 -10.33
N ASN A 107 7.09 1.77 -9.96
CA ASN A 107 6.11 0.73 -9.63
C ASN A 107 6.42 0.21 -8.23
N ILE A 108 5.93 0.89 -7.20
CA ILE A 108 6.31 0.64 -5.82
C ILE A 108 5.18 -0.12 -5.13
N ALA A 109 5.51 -1.24 -4.50
CA ALA A 109 4.56 -2.01 -3.70
C ALA A 109 4.41 -1.38 -2.32
N LEU A 110 3.18 -1.18 -1.86
CA LEU A 110 2.91 -0.74 -0.50
C LEU A 110 2.98 -1.92 0.47
N THR A 111 3.38 -1.65 1.70
CA THR A 111 3.36 -2.66 2.77
C THR A 111 1.99 -2.68 3.44
N ASN A 112 1.53 -3.85 3.86
CA ASN A 112 0.26 -4.01 4.60
C ASN A 112 0.36 -3.56 6.07
N TYR A 113 1.56 -3.49 6.62
CA TYR A 113 1.86 -2.91 7.93
C TYR A 113 2.85 -1.77 7.79
N LEU A 114 2.78 -0.80 8.70
CA LEU A 114 3.73 0.31 8.77
C LEU A 114 5.10 -0.19 9.27
N GLY A 115 6.20 0.36 8.78
CA GLY A 115 7.55 -0.02 9.20
C GLY A 115 8.00 0.73 10.44
N ASN A 116 9.23 0.49 10.92
CA ASN A 116 9.80 1.30 11.99
C ASN A 116 10.02 2.76 11.49
N PRO A 117 9.91 3.77 12.38
CA PRO A 117 10.27 5.14 12.05
C PRO A 117 11.74 5.26 11.65
N LEU A 118 12.07 6.20 10.76
CA LEU A 118 13.47 6.53 10.44
C LEU A 118 14.09 7.39 11.56
N ASP A 119 15.16 6.90 12.18
CA ASP A 119 15.77 7.45 13.41
C ASP A 119 16.26 8.90 13.32
N PHE A 120 16.59 9.40 12.13
CA PHE A 120 17.23 10.72 12.01
C PHE A 120 16.27 11.92 12.18
N VAL A 121 14.94 11.72 12.17
CA VAL A 121 13.98 12.85 12.23
C VAL A 121 12.65 12.56 12.96
N ASN A 122 12.45 11.37 13.53
CA ASN A 122 11.22 10.99 14.25
C ASN A 122 9.91 11.06 13.43
N ILE A 123 9.97 11.03 12.07
CA ILE A 123 8.84 10.84 11.14
C ILE A 123 9.37 10.47 9.74
N PRO A 124 8.76 9.58 8.91
CA PRO A 124 7.79 8.52 9.14
C PRO A 124 8.33 7.12 8.75
N LEU A 125 7.49 6.18 9.14
CA LEU A 125 7.43 4.75 8.92
C LEU A 125 7.69 4.36 7.45
N VAL A 126 8.41 3.26 7.24
CA VAL A 126 8.53 2.62 5.91
C VAL A 126 7.17 2.05 5.52
N ASN A 127 6.53 2.59 4.49
CA ASN A 127 5.16 2.27 4.06
C ASN A 127 5.08 1.49 2.74
N CYS A 128 6.25 1.15 2.20
CA CYS A 128 6.43 0.44 0.95
C CYS A 128 7.55 -0.58 1.08
N MET A 129 7.65 -1.48 0.11
CA MET A 129 8.76 -2.42 0.03
C MET A 129 10.00 -1.72 -0.51
N VAL A 130 11.05 -1.67 0.31
CA VAL A 130 12.32 -0.99 0.06
C VAL A 130 13.47 -2.00 0.11
N SER A 131 13.66 -2.70 1.24
CA SER A 131 14.84 -3.54 1.45
C SER A 131 14.73 -4.42 2.69
N GLY A 132 15.65 -5.37 2.85
CA GLY A 132 15.82 -6.17 4.06
C GLY A 132 16.81 -5.55 5.05
N SER A 133 16.36 -5.32 6.28
CA SER A 133 17.16 -4.81 7.41
C SER A 133 17.70 -5.93 8.33
N GLY A 134 17.87 -7.17 7.85
CA GLY A 134 18.33 -8.26 8.72
C GLY A 134 17.41 -8.60 9.93
N CYS A 135 17.96 -9.27 10.95
CA CYS A 135 17.22 -9.81 12.09
C CYS A 135 17.10 -8.91 13.34
N PHE A 136 17.95 -7.88 13.50
CA PHE A 136 18.19 -7.25 14.80
C PHE A 136 17.85 -5.76 14.87
N GLU A 137 17.14 -5.23 13.88
CA GLU A 137 16.96 -3.78 13.69
C GLU A 137 15.70 -3.19 14.36
N ASP A 138 15.11 -3.87 15.35
CA ASP A 138 13.99 -3.32 16.14
C ASP A 138 14.38 -2.14 17.05
N THR A 139 15.67 -1.78 17.18
CA THR A 139 16.12 -0.77 18.16
C THR A 139 17.24 0.14 17.69
N ASN A 140 17.04 0.89 16.61
CA ASN A 140 17.86 2.03 16.15
C ASN A 140 18.89 1.75 15.04
N ASP A 141 18.49 1.32 13.85
CA ASP A 141 19.36 1.49 12.68
C ASP A 141 18.78 2.54 11.73
N GLY A 142 19.55 3.61 11.55
CA GLY A 142 19.23 4.75 10.68
C GLY A 142 19.27 4.42 9.17
N GLY A 143 18.97 3.17 8.79
CA GLY A 143 19.19 2.58 7.48
C GLY A 143 17.97 2.48 6.55
N GLY A 144 16.75 2.84 6.95
CA GLY A 144 15.66 2.99 5.97
C GLY A 144 14.92 1.73 5.48
N GLY A 145 15.35 0.53 5.88
CA GLY A 145 14.82 -0.73 5.37
C GLY A 145 13.55 -1.26 6.06
N ASN A 146 12.95 -2.30 5.47
CA ASN A 146 11.80 -2.98 6.05
C ASN A 146 12.24 -3.98 7.12
N SER A 147 11.46 -4.06 8.21
CA SER A 147 11.65 -5.11 9.21
C SER A 147 11.29 -6.48 8.64
N SER A 148 11.92 -7.54 9.14
CA SER A 148 11.63 -8.92 8.72
C SER A 148 10.13 -9.29 8.82
N PRO A 149 9.39 -8.95 9.91
CA PRO A 149 7.95 -9.18 9.94
C PRO A 149 7.20 -8.46 8.83
N GLN A 150 7.57 -7.22 8.51
CA GLN A 150 6.91 -6.43 7.47
C GLN A 150 7.07 -7.08 6.09
N ILE A 151 8.28 -7.55 5.78
CA ILE A 151 8.60 -8.26 4.52
C ILE A 151 7.79 -9.55 4.41
N VAL A 152 7.78 -10.36 5.46
CA VAL A 152 7.03 -11.63 5.51
C VAL A 152 5.55 -11.39 5.26
N ASN A 153 4.96 -10.41 5.96
CA ASN A 153 3.54 -10.12 5.85
C ASN A 153 3.14 -9.54 4.49
N PHE A 154 4.01 -8.74 3.87
CA PHE A 154 3.81 -8.30 2.50
C PHE A 154 3.71 -9.50 1.54
N PHE A 155 4.71 -10.39 1.54
CA PHE A 155 4.70 -11.53 0.61
C PHE A 155 3.55 -12.51 0.87
N LEU A 156 3.19 -12.76 2.13
CA LEU A 156 2.01 -13.57 2.45
C LEU A 156 0.72 -12.96 1.89
N SER A 157 0.57 -11.63 1.97
CA SER A 157 -0.58 -10.94 1.39
C SER A 157 -0.56 -10.95 -0.13
N GLU A 158 0.61 -10.73 -0.73
CA GLU A 158 0.78 -10.59 -2.18
C GLU A 158 0.53 -11.92 -2.91
N PHE A 159 1.09 -13.02 -2.40
CA PHE A 159 0.83 -14.36 -2.94
C PHE A 159 -0.56 -14.92 -2.57
N GLY A 160 -1.22 -14.30 -1.58
CA GLY A 160 -2.59 -14.58 -1.24
C GLY A 160 -2.86 -15.95 -0.58
N PRO A 161 -4.15 -16.36 -0.51
CA PRO A 161 -4.57 -17.56 0.21
C PRO A 161 -3.88 -18.85 -0.26
N GLY A 162 -3.51 -19.70 0.69
CA GLY A 162 -2.80 -20.95 0.42
C GLY A 162 -1.27 -20.83 0.38
N THR A 163 -0.75 -19.63 0.63
CA THR A 163 0.68 -19.38 0.82
C THR A 163 1.04 -19.38 2.30
N THR A 164 2.02 -20.19 2.67
CA THR A 164 2.52 -20.28 4.05
C THR A 164 4.04 -20.17 4.05
N LEU A 165 4.59 -19.32 4.92
CA LEU A 165 6.03 -19.09 5.05
C LEU A 165 6.78 -20.39 5.36
N TYR A 166 7.66 -20.83 4.48
CA TYR A 166 8.59 -21.93 4.72
C TYR A 166 9.84 -21.43 5.45
N TYR A 167 10.58 -20.49 4.84
CA TYR A 167 11.60 -19.73 5.55
C TYR A 167 11.81 -18.33 4.96
N HIS A 168 12.43 -17.48 5.77
CA HIS A 168 12.96 -16.18 5.39
C HIS A 168 14.44 -16.13 5.74
N TRP A 169 15.27 -15.74 4.78
CA TRP A 169 16.65 -15.31 5.02
C TRP A 169 16.76 -13.81 4.82
N THR A 170 17.34 -13.10 5.80
CA THR A 170 17.57 -11.66 5.71
C THR A 170 18.88 -11.21 6.33
N ASP A 171 19.56 -10.24 5.72
CA ASP A 171 20.76 -9.59 6.26
C ASP A 171 20.75 -8.11 5.85
N TYR A 172 21.64 -7.29 6.40
CA TYR A 172 21.90 -5.97 5.83
C TYR A 172 22.88 -6.08 4.66
N SER A 173 23.89 -6.94 4.80
CA SER A 173 25.03 -7.06 3.90
C SER A 173 24.69 -7.68 2.53
N CYS A 174 25.66 -7.63 1.61
CA CYS A 174 25.59 -8.32 0.32
C CYS A 174 25.17 -9.79 0.47
N PHE A 175 24.45 -10.33 -0.51
CA PHE A 175 24.25 -11.78 -0.57
C PHE A 175 25.61 -12.49 -0.62
N PRO A 176 25.80 -13.57 0.15
CA PRO A 176 27.04 -14.34 0.13
C PRO A 176 27.28 -14.93 -1.25
N SER A 177 28.55 -15.10 -1.62
CA SER A 177 28.92 -15.77 -2.87
C SER A 177 28.58 -17.26 -2.90
N ALA A 178 28.31 -17.85 -1.73
CA ALA A 178 27.86 -19.22 -1.59
C ALA A 178 26.44 -19.39 -2.17
N VAL A 179 26.16 -20.57 -2.71
CA VAL A 179 24.82 -20.94 -3.19
C VAL A 179 23.91 -21.20 -2.00
N PHE A 180 22.71 -20.61 -2.02
CA PHE A 180 21.66 -20.93 -1.07
C PHE A 180 20.96 -22.23 -1.50
N ASN A 181 21.17 -23.32 -0.77
CA ASN A 181 20.34 -24.50 -0.94
C ASN A 181 19.04 -24.32 -0.14
N VAL A 182 17.90 -24.69 -0.73
CA VAL A 182 16.62 -24.64 -0.03
C VAL A 182 16.62 -25.51 1.22
N SER A 183 17.39 -26.61 1.21
CA SER A 183 17.61 -27.49 2.36
C SER A 183 18.38 -26.86 3.53
N ASP A 184 19.08 -25.74 3.32
CA ASP A 184 19.82 -25.05 4.39
C ASP A 184 18.89 -24.13 5.21
N GLY A 185 17.74 -23.76 4.67
CA GLY A 185 16.79 -22.85 5.30
C GLY A 185 17.26 -21.39 5.34
N GLY A 186 16.58 -20.59 6.17
CA GLY A 186 16.89 -19.18 6.41
C GLY A 186 17.33 -18.93 7.84
N ASN A 187 17.23 -17.66 8.27
CA ASN A 187 17.48 -17.27 9.66
C ASN A 187 16.20 -16.95 10.43
N CYS A 188 15.05 -16.85 9.73
CA CYS A 188 13.71 -16.78 10.29
C CYS A 188 13.60 -15.84 11.48
N CYS A 189 14.07 -14.63 11.28
CA CYS A 189 13.88 -13.55 12.23
C CYS A 189 12.38 -13.36 12.53
N LEU A 190 12.08 -12.62 13.59
CA LEU A 190 10.74 -12.27 14.08
C LEU A 190 9.70 -12.17 12.94
N GLN A 191 8.58 -12.89 13.06
CA GLN A 191 7.59 -13.03 11.98
C GLN A 191 6.27 -12.29 12.25
N THR A 192 6.06 -11.87 13.50
CA THR A 192 4.86 -11.15 13.90
C THR A 192 5.13 -9.66 13.84
N PRO A 193 4.33 -8.87 13.11
CA PRO A 193 4.53 -7.43 13.02
C PRO A 193 4.30 -6.79 14.38
N ALA A 194 5.16 -5.85 14.75
CA ALA A 194 5.03 -5.05 15.97
C ALA A 194 4.26 -3.74 15.74
N SER A 195 3.93 -3.43 14.48
CA SER A 195 3.42 -2.14 14.03
C SER A 195 1.97 -2.21 13.57
N ASP A 196 1.34 -1.04 13.45
CA ASP A 196 -0.04 -0.91 13.01
C ASP A 196 -0.22 -1.24 11.52
N PRO A 197 -1.42 -1.71 11.10
CA PRO A 197 -1.76 -1.85 9.70
C PRO A 197 -1.58 -0.54 8.92
N ASN A 198 -1.17 -0.64 7.65
CA ASN A 198 -1.05 0.50 6.77
C ASN A 198 -2.45 0.96 6.32
N PRO A 199 -2.90 2.18 6.68
CA PRO A 199 -4.28 2.61 6.47
C PRO A 199 -4.67 2.84 5.00
N ILE A 200 -3.67 2.93 4.10
CA ILE A 200 -3.91 3.19 2.68
C ILE A 200 -3.74 1.95 1.80
N PHE A 201 -3.38 0.80 2.35
CA PHE A 201 -2.98 -0.39 1.58
C PHE A 201 -4.19 -1.06 0.91
N LEU A 202 -4.12 -1.27 -0.42
CA LEU A 202 -5.10 -2.06 -1.19
C LEU A 202 -4.48 -3.26 -1.94
N GLY A 203 -3.18 -3.54 -1.76
CA GLY A 203 -2.46 -4.61 -2.46
C GLY A 203 -1.65 -4.14 -3.67
N GLY A 204 -0.48 -4.76 -3.87
CA GLY A 204 0.49 -4.34 -4.89
C GLY A 204 0.84 -2.85 -4.75
N SER A 205 0.72 -2.10 -5.86
CA SER A 205 0.94 -0.65 -5.91
C SER A 205 -0.35 0.18 -5.72
N ASN A 206 -1.47 -0.43 -5.34
CA ASN A 206 -2.76 0.27 -5.20
C ASN A 206 -2.95 0.83 -3.79
N TYR A 207 -3.63 1.97 -3.70
CA TYR A 207 -3.94 2.64 -2.44
C TYR A 207 -5.20 3.50 -2.49
N SER A 208 -5.68 3.89 -1.31
CA SER A 208 -6.77 4.86 -1.13
C SER A 208 -6.51 5.74 0.10
N PHE A 209 -6.64 7.05 -0.08
CA PHE A 209 -6.50 8.06 0.97
C PHE A 209 -7.82 8.75 1.28
N LEU A 210 -8.63 8.98 0.25
CA LEU A 210 -9.87 9.73 0.31
C LEU A 210 -11.07 8.79 0.36
N PRO A 211 -12.17 9.23 1.00
CA PRO A 211 -13.43 8.51 0.92
C PRO A 211 -14.03 8.61 -0.48
N ASP A 212 -15.11 7.87 -0.71
CA ASP A 212 -15.94 7.96 -1.91
C ASP A 212 -16.48 9.39 -2.15
N ASP A 213 -16.86 9.66 -3.39
CA ASP A 213 -17.51 10.90 -3.83
C ASP A 213 -18.68 11.33 -2.92
N THR A 214 -18.82 12.63 -2.71
CA THR A 214 -19.75 13.17 -1.70
C THR A 214 -20.52 14.41 -2.16
N LEU A 215 -21.58 14.77 -1.43
CA LEU A 215 -22.43 15.94 -1.68
C LEU A 215 -22.17 17.04 -0.64
N LEU A 216 -22.23 18.31 -1.06
CA LEU A 216 -22.18 19.47 -0.15
C LEU A 216 -23.47 19.73 0.66
N CYS A 217 -24.47 18.83 0.61
CA CYS A 217 -25.76 19.04 1.25
C CYS A 217 -25.67 19.22 2.78
N ASN A 218 -24.65 18.67 3.42
CA ASN A 218 -24.47 18.72 4.88
C ASN A 218 -23.57 19.88 5.34
N GLY A 219 -23.36 20.87 4.48
CA GLY A 219 -22.42 21.96 4.72
C GLY A 219 -21.01 21.62 4.23
N ALA A 220 -20.02 22.36 4.73
CA ALA A 220 -18.64 22.20 4.30
C ALA A 220 -18.10 20.79 4.60
N VAL A 221 -17.37 20.21 3.65
CA VAL A 221 -16.72 18.90 3.79
C VAL A 221 -15.28 19.11 4.27
N THR A 222 -14.90 18.47 5.37
CA THR A 222 -13.49 18.49 5.84
C THR A 222 -12.81 17.20 5.42
N LEU A 223 -11.74 17.31 4.64
CA LEU A 223 -10.84 16.20 4.34
C LEU A 223 -9.64 16.27 5.28
N ASN A 224 -9.32 15.16 5.95
CA ASN A 224 -8.25 15.08 6.95
C ASN A 224 -7.34 13.87 6.68
N LEU A 225 -6.15 14.15 6.17
CA LEU A 225 -5.09 13.18 5.86
C LEU A 225 -4.02 13.10 6.97
N SER A 226 -4.29 13.63 8.16
CA SER A 226 -3.34 13.61 9.28
C SER A 226 -3.08 12.20 9.83
N PHE A 227 -3.90 11.22 9.45
CA PHE A 227 -3.66 9.81 9.77
C PHE A 227 -2.41 9.26 9.06
N TYR A 228 -1.92 9.95 8.02
CA TYR A 228 -0.74 9.57 7.26
C TYR A 228 0.33 10.68 7.35
N PRO A 229 1.24 10.61 8.34
CA PRO A 229 2.27 11.63 8.53
C PRO A 229 3.38 11.50 7.49
N VAL A 230 3.85 12.63 6.94
CA VAL A 230 4.94 12.67 5.92
C VAL A 230 6.19 13.40 6.42
N LEU A 231 7.37 12.94 5.95
CA LEU A 231 8.73 13.25 6.46
C LEU A 231 9.07 14.75 6.42
N TYR A 232 8.53 15.47 5.44
CA TYR A 232 8.83 16.86 5.20
C TYR A 232 7.54 17.66 4.98
N GLN A 233 7.32 18.64 5.86
CA GLN A 233 6.36 19.73 5.67
C GLN A 233 7.09 20.92 5.04
N PRO A 234 6.36 21.91 4.48
CA PRO A 234 6.97 23.14 3.99
C PRO A 234 7.93 23.77 5.01
N PRO A 235 9.11 24.29 4.60
CA PRO A 235 9.52 24.63 3.23
C PRO A 235 10.46 23.62 2.53
N LEU A 236 10.90 22.54 3.18
CA LEU A 236 11.87 21.59 2.60
C LEU A 236 11.25 20.68 1.54
N TYR A 237 9.95 20.42 1.69
CA TYR A 237 9.10 19.68 0.76
C TYR A 237 7.68 20.26 0.89
N PRO A 238 6.87 20.33 -0.17
CA PRO A 238 5.62 21.09 -0.10
C PRO A 238 4.52 20.40 0.74
N GLY A 239 4.79 19.22 1.30
CA GLY A 239 3.83 18.43 2.07
C GLY A 239 2.67 17.99 1.19
N TYR A 240 1.48 17.89 1.80
CA TYR A 240 0.25 17.75 1.02
C TYR A 240 -0.01 19.05 0.26
N VAL A 241 -0.08 18.97 -1.07
CA VAL A 241 -0.48 20.06 -1.94
C VAL A 241 -1.78 19.69 -2.61
N TRP A 242 -2.83 20.46 -2.36
CA TRP A 242 -4.14 20.23 -2.94
C TRP A 242 -4.30 20.94 -4.28
N SER A 243 -5.18 20.42 -5.14
CA SER A 243 -5.50 20.96 -6.47
C SER A 243 -6.01 22.41 -6.45
N ASN A 244 -6.52 22.88 -5.30
CA ASN A 244 -6.94 24.26 -5.08
C ASN A 244 -5.80 25.19 -4.58
N GLY A 245 -4.56 24.69 -4.51
CA GLY A 245 -3.37 25.43 -4.06
C GLY A 245 -3.18 25.49 -2.54
N VAL A 246 -4.09 24.90 -1.75
CA VAL A 246 -3.92 24.82 -0.30
C VAL A 246 -2.85 23.79 0.05
N THR A 247 -2.00 24.12 1.01
CA THR A 247 -0.99 23.20 1.56
C THR A 247 -1.39 22.73 2.96
N GLY A 248 -1.11 21.46 3.26
CA GLY A 248 -1.34 20.85 4.57
C GLY A 248 -2.30 19.65 4.51
N PRO A 249 -2.28 18.79 5.54
CA PRO A 249 -3.03 17.54 5.54
C PRO A 249 -4.55 17.72 5.69
N ILE A 250 -5.03 18.94 5.96
CA ILE A 250 -6.44 19.22 6.22
C ILE A 250 -6.91 20.35 5.30
N ILE A 251 -8.01 20.11 4.59
CA ILE A 251 -8.74 21.17 3.85
C ILE A 251 -10.23 21.13 4.15
N THR A 252 -10.86 22.30 4.02
CA THR A 252 -12.32 22.44 4.08
C THR A 252 -12.84 22.86 2.70
N ILE A 253 -13.71 22.04 2.14
CA ILE A 253 -14.34 22.23 0.83
C ILE A 253 -15.72 22.86 1.03
N THR A 254 -15.95 23.99 0.38
CA THR A 254 -17.23 24.74 0.42
C THR A 254 -17.86 24.93 -0.95
N GLN A 255 -17.19 24.48 -2.02
CA GLN A 255 -17.67 24.60 -3.39
C GLN A 255 -17.61 23.22 -4.07
N PRO A 256 -18.57 22.89 -4.94
CA PRO A 256 -18.51 21.68 -5.72
C PRO A 256 -17.30 21.69 -6.65
N GLY A 257 -16.72 20.52 -6.88
CA GLY A 257 -15.59 20.34 -7.76
C GLY A 257 -14.86 19.03 -7.50
N THR A 258 -13.88 18.74 -8.34
CA THR A 258 -12.96 17.63 -8.14
C THR A 258 -11.72 18.12 -7.42
N TYR A 259 -11.41 17.48 -6.29
CA TYR A 259 -10.26 17.79 -5.45
C TYR A 259 -9.30 16.62 -5.47
N SER A 260 -8.01 16.91 -5.61
CA SER A 260 -6.95 15.93 -5.46
C SER A 260 -5.81 16.54 -4.66
N PHE A 261 -4.93 15.69 -4.13
CA PHE A 261 -3.68 16.13 -3.53
C PHE A 261 -2.49 15.44 -4.18
N THR A 262 -1.31 16.01 -4.02
CA THR A 262 -0.04 15.31 -4.24
C THR A 262 0.75 15.34 -2.95
N VAL A 263 1.34 14.20 -2.58
CA VAL A 263 2.25 14.08 -1.43
C VAL A 263 3.37 13.09 -1.76
N GLY A 264 4.57 13.35 -1.28
CA GLY A 264 5.68 12.40 -1.33
C GLY A 264 5.99 11.85 0.04
N ASP A 265 6.50 10.63 0.05
CA ASP A 265 7.06 9.96 1.21
C ASP A 265 8.47 9.45 0.88
N TYR A 266 9.02 8.58 1.73
CA TYR A 266 10.33 7.98 1.53
C TYR A 266 10.48 7.23 0.19
N CYS A 267 9.42 6.56 -0.26
CA CYS A 267 9.38 5.76 -1.47
C CYS A 267 8.98 6.59 -2.71
N HIS A 268 8.18 7.62 -2.50
CA HIS A 268 7.51 8.43 -3.51
C HIS A 268 8.10 9.84 -3.60
N ALA A 269 9.42 10.00 -3.42
CA ALA A 269 10.09 11.31 -3.40
C ALA A 269 10.59 11.82 -4.76
N TYR A 270 10.73 10.94 -5.77
CA TYR A 270 11.46 11.23 -7.01
C TYR A 270 10.56 11.35 -8.25
N GLY A 271 9.42 12.02 -8.11
CA GLY A 271 8.47 12.26 -9.21
C GLY A 271 7.33 11.25 -9.32
N SER A 272 7.26 10.28 -8.40
CA SER A 272 6.19 9.31 -8.24
C SER A 272 5.28 9.66 -7.05
N PHE A 273 4.87 10.93 -6.92
CA PHE A 273 4.06 11.37 -5.77
C PHE A 273 2.75 10.60 -5.66
N LEU A 274 2.36 10.30 -4.43
CA LEU A 274 1.05 9.73 -4.11
C LEU A 274 -0.03 10.77 -4.36
N THR A 275 -1.14 10.32 -4.90
CA THR A 275 -2.29 11.17 -5.22
C THR A 275 -3.58 10.38 -5.14
N ASP A 276 -4.63 11.02 -4.63
CA ASP A 276 -5.99 10.49 -4.68
C ASP A 276 -6.94 11.62 -5.05
N THR A 277 -8.12 11.26 -5.57
CA THR A 277 -9.12 12.21 -6.07
C THR A 277 -10.47 11.95 -5.45
N ILE A 278 -11.17 13.01 -5.10
CA ILE A 278 -12.57 12.98 -4.68
C ILE A 278 -13.38 13.98 -5.50
N THR A 279 -14.58 13.58 -5.92
CA THR A 279 -15.57 14.49 -6.50
C THR A 279 -16.56 14.94 -5.44
N VAL A 280 -16.60 16.24 -5.22
CA VAL A 280 -17.60 16.89 -4.38
C VAL A 280 -18.66 17.49 -5.29
N LEU A 281 -19.84 16.90 -5.28
CA LEU A 281 -20.94 17.33 -6.13
C LEU A 281 -21.74 18.45 -5.46
N PRO A 282 -22.37 19.33 -6.25
CA PRO A 282 -23.35 20.25 -5.69
C PRO A 282 -24.42 19.45 -4.99
N CYS A 283 -24.93 20.00 -3.89
CA CYS A 283 -26.25 19.57 -3.46
C CYS A 283 -27.17 19.87 -4.63
N SER A 284 -27.81 18.86 -5.19
CA SER A 284 -28.77 19.07 -6.27
C SER A 284 -29.85 20.00 -5.76
N CYS A 285 -29.81 21.26 -6.22
CA CYS A 285 -30.94 22.15 -6.17
C CYS A 285 -32.00 21.45 -7.03
N PHE A 286 -32.95 20.74 -6.40
CA PHE A 286 -34.09 20.27 -7.17
C PHE A 286 -34.89 21.49 -7.59
N THR A 287 -35.33 21.50 -8.84
CA THR A 287 -36.30 22.48 -9.29
C THR A 287 -37.69 21.97 -8.94
N ALA A 288 -38.39 22.72 -8.10
CA ALA A 288 -39.82 22.54 -7.89
C ALA A 288 -40.56 23.53 -8.79
N SER A 289 -41.43 23.03 -9.66
CA SER A 289 -42.37 23.87 -10.39
C SER A 289 -43.79 23.55 -9.95
N LEU A 290 -44.63 24.58 -9.94
CA LEU A 290 -46.02 24.49 -9.56
C LEU A 290 -46.87 24.83 -10.78
N ILE A 291 -47.74 23.90 -11.17
CA ILE A 291 -48.80 24.17 -12.14
C ILE A 291 -50.12 24.25 -11.38
N ILE A 292 -50.83 25.36 -11.57
CA ILE A 292 -52.20 25.57 -11.08
C ILE A 292 -53.09 25.61 -12.31
N GLU A 293 -54.04 24.67 -12.41
CA GLU A 293 -55.05 24.69 -13.46
C GLU A 293 -56.34 25.33 -12.90
N PRO A 294 -56.74 26.53 -13.37
CA PRO A 294 -57.95 27.19 -12.89
C PRO A 294 -59.18 26.56 -13.52
N GLU A 295 -60.06 25.99 -12.70
CA GLU A 295 -61.38 25.53 -13.14
C GLU A 295 -62.41 26.68 -13.02
N PRO A 296 -63.30 26.91 -14.00
CA PRO A 296 -64.34 27.94 -13.91
C PRO A 296 -65.37 27.53 -12.84
N CYS A 297 -65.15 28.02 -11.62
CA CYS A 297 -65.97 27.77 -10.43
C CYS A 297 -65.90 26.32 -9.89
N GLY A 298 -64.90 26.02 -9.07
CA GLY A 298 -64.72 24.72 -8.38
C GLY A 298 -63.44 24.64 -7.53
N THR A 299 -63.06 23.43 -7.11
CA THR A 299 -61.76 23.12 -6.47
C THR A 299 -60.62 23.29 -7.46
N ALA A 300 -59.61 24.09 -7.14
CA ALA A 300 -58.38 24.18 -7.93
C ALA A 300 -57.44 23.02 -7.61
N THR A 301 -56.80 22.44 -8.62
CA THR A 301 -55.74 21.45 -8.43
C THR A 301 -54.37 22.10 -8.63
N ALA A 302 -53.47 21.82 -7.69
CA ALA A 302 -52.06 22.20 -7.76
C ALA A 302 -51.21 20.94 -7.92
N THR A 303 -50.38 20.91 -8.95
CA THR A 303 -49.42 19.81 -9.15
C THR A 303 -48.00 20.34 -8.98
N VAL A 304 -47.26 19.73 -8.06
CA VAL A 304 -45.84 20.01 -7.83
C VAL A 304 -45.03 19.01 -8.64
N PHE A 305 -44.13 19.51 -9.49
CA PHE A 305 -43.16 18.69 -10.22
C PHE A 305 -41.79 18.89 -9.61
N THR A 306 -41.09 17.79 -9.37
CA THR A 306 -39.68 17.77 -8.97
C THR A 306 -38.87 17.04 -10.04
N ASP A 307 -37.65 17.50 -10.29
CA ASP A 307 -36.70 16.89 -11.23
C ASP A 307 -35.94 15.70 -10.64
N ILE A 308 -36.08 15.46 -9.34
CA ILE A 308 -35.58 14.28 -8.63
C ILE A 308 -36.70 13.63 -7.81
N ALA A 309 -36.62 12.32 -7.59
CA ALA A 309 -37.55 11.58 -6.74
C ALA A 309 -37.21 11.77 -5.26
N GLY A 310 -38.22 11.89 -4.39
CA GLY A 310 -38.01 12.09 -2.96
C GLY A 310 -39.31 12.37 -2.20
N ILE A 311 -39.20 12.45 -0.87
CA ILE A 311 -40.31 12.89 0.00
C ILE A 311 -40.20 14.40 0.16
N TYR A 312 -41.26 15.11 -0.21
CA TYR A 312 -41.33 16.57 -0.10
C TYR A 312 -42.46 16.98 0.84
N THR A 313 -42.19 17.96 1.68
CA THR A 313 -43.20 18.66 2.48
C THR A 313 -43.46 20.02 1.85
N TYR A 314 -44.73 20.38 1.73
CA TYR A 314 -45.15 21.69 1.25
C TYR A 314 -46.19 22.26 2.22
N ASN A 315 -46.19 23.58 2.38
CA ASN A 315 -47.19 24.29 3.15
C ASN A 315 -47.94 25.23 2.22
N TRP A 316 -49.26 25.07 2.13
CA TRP A 316 -50.13 26.02 1.43
C TRP A 316 -50.71 27.01 2.42
N SER A 317 -50.53 28.31 2.16
CA SER A 317 -51.27 29.36 2.85
C SER A 317 -52.55 29.71 2.06
N GLY A 318 -53.55 28.83 2.14
CA GLY A 318 -54.92 29.10 1.71
C GLY A 318 -55.81 29.49 2.88
N LEU A 319 -57.01 30.03 2.61
CA LEU A 319 -58.07 30.14 3.61
C LEU A 319 -59.19 29.13 3.28
N PRO A 320 -59.36 28.06 4.06
CA PRO A 320 -58.56 27.65 5.23
C PRO A 320 -57.23 26.99 4.82
N ALA A 321 -56.28 26.89 5.75
CA ALA A 321 -54.98 26.28 5.50
C ALA A 321 -55.10 24.76 5.37
N GLU A 322 -54.60 24.19 4.27
CA GLU A 322 -54.53 22.74 4.06
C GLU A 322 -53.07 22.26 4.12
N THR A 323 -52.82 21.19 4.89
CA THR A 323 -51.54 20.48 4.93
C THR A 323 -51.71 19.09 4.32
N GLY A 324 -50.76 18.67 3.49
CA GLY A 324 -50.75 17.34 2.87
C GLY A 324 -49.33 16.84 2.70
N ALA A 325 -49.16 15.52 2.68
CA ALA A 325 -47.90 14.84 2.37
C ALA A 325 -48.07 14.11 1.03
N TRP A 326 -47.14 14.32 0.10
CA TRP A 326 -47.07 13.53 -1.14
C TRP A 326 -45.99 12.46 -1.00
N VAL A 327 -46.33 11.23 -1.40
CA VAL A 327 -45.41 10.10 -1.53
C VAL A 327 -45.50 9.68 -2.99
N SER A 328 -44.41 9.84 -3.75
CA SER A 328 -44.29 9.31 -5.12
C SER A 328 -43.82 7.87 -5.09
#